data_AF-A0A3R7D7C1-F1
#
_entry.id   AF-A0A3R7D7C1-F1
#
_cell.length_a   1.000
_cell.length_b   1.000
_cell.length_c   1.000
_cell.angle_alpha   90.00
_cell.angle_beta   90.00
_cell.angle_gamma   90.00
#
_symmetry.space_group_name_H-M   'P 1'
#
loop_
_entity.id
_entity.type
_entity.pdbx_description
1 polymer ?
#
loop_
_entity_poly.entity_id
_entity_poly.type
_entity_poly.pdbx_seq_one_letter_code
_entity_poly.pdbx_strand_id
1 'polypeptide(L)' 'MCGFLNLEVAERLGVAAAVVSGVRSFGDVLGAEVRAVTGRAVELGVRVGMKGEEALRLMF' A
#
# COMPACT_ATOMS: atom_id res chain seq x y z
N MET A 1 -4.07 -0.34 1.28
CA MET A 1 -5.00 -0.84 2.33
C MET A 1 -4.76 -0.08 3.63
N CYS A 2 -5.71 -0.06 4.57
CA CYS A 2 -5.50 0.54 5.89
C CYS A 2 -4.59 -0.32 6.78
N GLY A 3 -4.19 0.21 7.95
CA GLY A 3 -3.23 -0.40 8.87
C GLY A 3 -3.62 -1.75 9.50
N PHE A 4 -4.83 -2.27 9.23
CA PHE A 4 -5.22 -3.62 9.63
C PHE A 4 -4.55 -4.72 8.78
N LEU A 5 -3.95 -4.36 7.64
CA LEU A 5 -3.17 -5.32 6.85
C LEU A 5 -1.92 -5.75 7.62
N ASN A 6 -1.79 -7.06 7.85
CA ASN A 6 -0.53 -7.64 8.30
C ASN A 6 0.45 -7.69 7.11
N LEU A 7 1.41 -6.76 7.11
CA LEU A 7 2.39 -6.63 6.03
C LEU A 7 3.31 -7.86 5.93
N GLU A 8 3.70 -8.45 7.06
CA GLU A 8 4.57 -9.63 7.09
C GLU A 8 3.91 -10.83 6.42
N VAL A 9 2.62 -11.04 6.67
CA VAL A 9 1.85 -12.09 6.00
C VAL A 9 1.73 -11.81 4.50
N ALA A 10 1.46 -10.56 4.11
CA ALA A 10 1.38 -10.18 2.69
C ALA A 10 2.70 -10.45 1.96
N GLU A 11 3.84 -10.17 2.60
CA GLU A 11 5.17 -10.47 2.05
C GLU A 11 5.40 -11.96 1.86
N ARG A 12 5.10 -12.76 2.88
CA ARG A 12 5.28 -14.22 2.82
C ARG A 12 4.42 -14.87 1.73
N LEU A 13 3.29 -14.25 1.40
CA LEU A 13 2.40 -14.69 0.33
C LEU A 13 2.74 -14.09 -1.05
N GLY A 14 3.76 -13.22 -1.14
CA GLY A 14 4.17 -12.57 -2.39
C GLY A 14 3.13 -11.61 -2.96
N VAL A 15 2.24 -11.08 -2.12
CA VAL A 15 1.17 -10.17 -2.53
C VAL A 15 1.74 -8.77 -2.67
N ALA A 16 1.49 -8.11 -3.80
CA ALA A 16 1.77 -6.68 -3.94
C ALA A 16 0.80 -5.88 -3.06
N ALA A 17 1.31 -5.24 -2.01
CA ALA A 17 0.51 -4.41 -1.12
C ALA A 17 1.23 -3.14 -0.65
N ALA A 18 0.42 -2.10 -0.43
CA ALA A 18 0.81 -0.84 0.17
C ALA A 18 -0.14 -0.51 1.34
N VAL A 19 0.42 -0.04 2.45
CA VAL A 19 -0.31 0.24 3.69
C VAL A 19 -0.31 1.74 3.96
N VAL A 20 -1.49 2.27 4.28
CA VAL A 20 -1.71 3.64 4.78
C VAL A 20 -2.34 3.58 6.17
N SER A 21 -2.38 4.69 6.90
CA SER A 21 -2.97 4.75 8.24
C SER A 21 -3.68 6.07 8.50
N GLY A 22 -4.49 6.14 9.57
CA GLY A 22 -5.27 7.34 9.89
C GLY A 22 -6.47 7.59 8.97
N VAL A 23 -6.95 6.53 8.32
CA VAL A 23 -8.02 6.58 7.30
C VAL A 23 -9.34 6.04 7.86
N ARG A 24 -10.46 6.61 7.45
CA ARG A 24 -11.83 6.22 7.84
C ARG A 24 -12.72 5.89 6.65
N SER A 25 -12.32 6.29 5.45
CA SER A 25 -13.00 6.00 4.20
C SER A 25 -12.04 5.44 3.15
N PHE A 26 -12.59 4.89 2.07
CA PHE A 26 -11.78 4.49 0.92
C PHE A 26 -11.14 5.70 0.21
N GLY A 27 -11.84 6.84 0.16
CA GLY A 27 -11.27 8.08 -0.36
C GLY A 27 -10.03 8.52 0.44
N ASP A 28 -10.07 8.38 1.76
CA ASP A 28 -8.92 8.66 2.62
C ASP A 28 -7.74 7.74 2.29
N VAL A 29 -8.00 6.47 1.93
CA VAL A 29 -6.94 5.53 1.52
C VAL A 29 -6.24 5.99 0.26
N LEU A 30 -6.99 6.43 -0.75
CA LEU A 30 -6.44 6.91 -2.02
C LEU A 30 -5.63 8.20 -1.84
N GLY A 31 -6.10 9.10 -0.98
CA GLY A 31 -5.44 10.38 -0.69
C GLY A 31 -4.34 10.32 0.38
N ALA A 32 -4.22 9.24 1.14
CA ALA A 32 -3.20 9.10 2.18
C ALA A 32 -1.85 8.69 1.61
N GLU A 33 -0.79 9.00 2.36
CA GLU A 33 0.56 8.57 2.02
C GLU A 33 0.81 7.13 2.45
N VAL A 34 1.42 6.37 1.55
CA VAL A 34 1.89 5.00 1.80
C VAL A 34 2.98 5.03 2.86
N ARG A 35 2.79 4.25 3.92
CA ARG A 35 3.75 4.13 5.04
C ARG A 35 4.59 2.87 4.99
N ALA A 36 4.08 1.82 4.38
CA ALA A 36 4.81 0.56 4.21
C ALA A 36 4.38 -0.13 2.92
N VAL A 37 5.30 -0.86 2.32
CA VAL A 37 5.12 -1.56 1.04
C VAL A 37 5.74 -2.93 1.12
N THR A 38 5.15 -3.88 0.40
CA THR A 38 5.75 -5.20 0.19
C THR A 38 6.86 -5.15 -0.86
N GLY A 39 7.81 -6.08 -0.86
CA GLY A 39 8.86 -6.22 -1.87
C GLY A 39 8.28 -6.36 -3.27
N ARG A 40 7.21 -7.16 -3.43
CA ARG A 40 6.52 -7.28 -4.72
C ARG A 40 5.95 -5.95 -5.22
N ALA A 41 5.45 -5.11 -4.32
CA ALA A 41 4.98 -3.76 -4.67
C ALA A 41 6.14 -2.83 -5.07
N VAL A 42 7.30 -2.95 -4.42
CA VAL A 42 8.52 -2.20 -4.79
C VAL A 42 8.99 -2.55 -6.19
N GLU A 43 8.96 -3.83 -6.57
CA GLU A 43 9.27 -4.30 -7.93
C GLU A 43 8.36 -3.66 -8.99
N LEU A 44 7.11 -3.37 -8.64
CA LEU A 44 6.14 -2.67 -9.49
C LEU A 44 6.32 -1.14 -9.47
N GLY A 45 7.30 -0.63 -8.72
CA GLY A 45 7.65 0.78 -8.65
C GLY A 45 7.03 1.55 -7.49
N VAL A 46 6.23 0.91 -6.63
CA VAL A 46 5.56 1.57 -5.50
C VAL A 46 6.57 1.90 -4.41
N ARG A 47 6.45 3.09 -3.80
CA ARG A 47 7.37 3.58 -2.76
C ARG A 47 6.61 4.16 -1.58
N VAL A 48 7.25 4.13 -0.41
CA VAL A 48 6.80 4.86 0.77
C VAL A 48 6.76 6.36 0.45
N GLY A 49 5.72 7.05 0.92
CA GLY A 49 5.46 8.46 0.65
C GLY A 49 4.61 8.73 -0.60
N MET A 50 4.39 7.75 -1.49
CA MET A 50 3.44 7.91 -2.60
C MET A 50 2.01 8.08 -2.09
N LYS A 51 1.16 8.73 -2.88
CA LYS A 51 -0.29 8.69 -2.62
C LYS A 51 -0.84 7.30 -2.89
N GLY A 52 -1.84 6.89 -2.12
CA GLY A 52 -2.51 5.60 -2.28
C GLY A 52 -3.07 5.38 -3.69
N GLU A 53 -3.54 6.44 -4.36
CA GLU A 53 -3.99 6.38 -5.75
C GLU A 53 -2.85 6.10 -6.75
N GLU A 54 -1.66 6.65 -6.53
CA GLU A 54 -0.50 6.43 -7.39
C GLU A 54 0.00 5.00 -7.22
N ALA A 55 0.08 4.53 -5.97
CA ALA A 55 0.42 3.16 -5.65
C ALA A 55 -0.54 2.15 -6.29
N LEU A 56 -1.85 2.46 -6.30
CA LEU A 56 -2.85 1.58 -6.89
C LEU A 56 -2.67 1.42 -8.40
N ARG A 57 -2.36 2.50 -9.13
CA ARG A 57 -2.10 2.48 -10.59
C ARG A 57 -0.85 1.70 -11.00
N LEU A 58 0.08 1.47 -10.08
CA LEU A 58 1.28 0.66 -10.34
C LEU A 58 1.02 -0.83 -10.07
N MET A 59 -0.02 -1.17 -9.29
CA MET A 59 -0.37 -2.55 -8.93
C MET A 59 -1.40 -3.17 -9.87
N PHE A 60 -2.16 -2.36 -10.61
CA PHE A 60 -3.26 -2.77 -11.50
C PHE A 60 -3.28 -1.91 -12.76
#